data_AF-A0A7X8ZU59-F1
#
_entry.id   AF-A0A7X8ZU59-F1
#
_cell.length_a   1.000
_cell.length_b   1.000
_cell.length_c   1.000
_cell.angle_alpha   90.00
_cell.angle_beta   90.00
_cell.angle_gamma   90.00
#
_symmetry.space_group_name_H-M   'P 1'
#
loop_
_entity.id
_entity.type
_entity.pdbx_description
1 polymer ?
#
loop_
_entity_poly.entity_id
_entity_poly.type
_entity_poly.pdbx_seq_one_letter_code
_entity_poly.pdbx_strand_id
1 'polypeptide(L)'
;SVDIKILMPIVFICCVIGAFVVSNRLFDIKLMFVFGILGIIMGFLKMPGAPFLLGIILGNMADENLRRALLLTDADISIFFTRPISIFFIVLITYLILTQTPVYMRMQEKREARKAAARAAKREAEKKG
;
A
#
# COMPACT_ATOMS: atom_id res chain seq x y z
N SER A 1 16.96 -18.12 -23.12
CA SER A 1 17.22 -17.48 -21.82
C SER A 1 18.08 -16.27 -22.04
N VAL A 2 17.53 -15.05 -21.94
CA VAL A 2 18.33 -13.82 -22.04
C VAL A 2 18.87 -13.52 -20.64
N ASP A 3 20.19 -13.38 -20.53
CA ASP A 3 20.83 -13.11 -19.24
C ASP A 3 20.42 -11.75 -18.67
N ILE A 4 19.88 -11.76 -17.44
CA ILE A 4 19.54 -10.55 -16.66
C ILE A 4 20.74 -9.58 -16.57
N LYS A 5 21.96 -10.11 -16.63
CA LYS A 5 23.21 -9.35 -16.60
C LYS A 5 23.35 -8.36 -17.77
N ILE A 6 22.71 -8.64 -18.91
CA ILE A 6 22.72 -7.76 -20.10
C ILE A 6 21.49 -6.86 -20.11
N LEU A 7 20.35 -7.34 -19.61
CA LEU A 7 19.11 -6.57 -19.60
C LEU A 7 19.16 -5.38 -18.64
N MET A 8 19.69 -5.58 -17.43
CA MET A 8 19.82 -4.53 -16.40
C MET A 8 20.54 -3.26 -16.89
N PRO A 9 21.76 -3.32 -17.48
CA PRO A 9 22.45 -2.12 -17.93
C PRO A 9 21.75 -1.43 -19.10
N ILE A 10 21.12 -2.19 -20.01
CA ILE A 10 20.36 -1.61 -21.13
C ILE A 10 19.15 -0.82 -20.61
N VAL A 11 18.38 -1.40 -19.70
CA VAL A 11 17.22 -0.73 -19.09
C VAL A 11 17.68 0.50 -18.31
N PHE A 12 18.79 0.42 -17.57
CA PHE A 12 19.33 1.56 -16.84
C PHE A 12 19.68 2.74 -17.76
N ILE A 13 20.40 2.49 -18.85
CA ILE A 13 20.73 3.52 -19.84
C ILE A 13 19.46 4.11 -20.46
N CYS A 14 18.49 3.26 -20.80
CA CYS A 14 17.20 3.70 -21.32
C CYS A 14 16.45 4.62 -20.34
N CYS A 15 16.46 4.30 -19.04
CA CYS A 15 15.87 5.14 -17.99
C CYS A 15 16.57 6.51 -17.87
N VAL A 16 17.91 6.56 -17.92
CA VAL A 16 18.67 7.82 -17.87
C VAL A 16 18.35 8.71 -19.07
N ILE A 17 18.34 8.12 -20.28
CA ILE A 17 17.98 8.86 -21.51
C ILE A 17 16.53 9.33 -21.43
N GLY A 18 15.60 8.48 -20.99
CA GLY A 18 14.19 8.83 -20.82
C GLY A 18 13.99 10.01 -19.87
N ALA A 19 14.65 10.00 -18.71
CA ALA A 19 14.60 11.11 -17.76
C ALA A 19 15.15 12.42 -18.33
N PHE A 20 16.19 12.35 -19.18
CA PHE A 20 16.73 13.52 -19.86
C PHE A 20 15.78 14.06 -20.93
N VAL A 21 15.14 13.19 -21.72
CA VAL A 21 14.28 13.59 -22.85
C VAL A 21 12.99 14.26 -22.41
N VAL A 22 12.38 13.84 -21.29
CA VAL A 22 11.07 14.35 -20.85
C VAL A 22 11.09 15.85 -20.54
N SER A 23 12.10 16.31 -19.79
CA SER A 23 12.14 17.71 -19.31
C SER A 23 13.36 18.49 -19.77
N ASN A 24 14.33 17.85 -20.45
CA ASN A 24 15.62 18.43 -20.85
C ASN A 24 16.35 19.15 -19.69
N ARG A 25 16.15 18.68 -18.46
CA ARG A 25 16.74 19.25 -17.24
C ARG A 25 17.67 18.25 -16.59
N LEU A 26 18.90 18.69 -16.32
CA LEU A 26 19.88 17.90 -15.53
C LEU A 26 19.39 17.61 -14.11
N PHE A 27 18.43 18.37 -13.60
CA PHE A 27 17.80 18.13 -12.31
C PHE A 27 17.08 16.78 -12.28
N ASP A 28 16.38 16.39 -13.35
CA ASP A 28 15.60 15.15 -13.39
C ASP A 28 16.51 13.92 -13.41
N ILE A 29 17.69 14.03 -14.02
CA ILE A 29 18.73 12.99 -13.94
C ILE A 29 19.21 12.83 -12.49
N LYS A 30 19.51 13.94 -11.80
CA LYS A 30 19.90 13.89 -10.38
C LYS A 30 18.80 13.27 -9.52
N LEU A 31 17.55 13.64 -9.78
CA LEU A 31 16.37 13.16 -9.08
C LEU A 31 16.16 11.65 -9.33
N MET A 32 16.30 11.18 -10.57
CA MET A 32 16.32 9.75 -10.92
C MET A 32 17.38 8.99 -10.11
N PHE A 33 18.61 9.50 -10.02
CA PHE A 33 19.67 8.86 -9.23
C PHE A 33 19.32 8.82 -7.73
N VAL A 34 18.77 9.91 -7.17
CA VAL A 34 18.32 9.95 -5.77
C VAL A 34 17.21 8.92 -5.52
N PHE A 35 16.21 8.85 -6.40
CA PHE A 35 15.12 7.87 -6.29
C PHE A 35 15.58 6.43 -6.53
N GLY A 36 16.58 6.21 -7.37
CA GLY A 36 17.25 4.91 -7.54
C GLY A 36 17.95 4.45 -6.26
N ILE A 37 18.68 5.34 -5.59
CA ILE A 37 19.31 5.07 -4.28
C ILE A 37 18.23 4.82 -3.22
N LEU A 38 17.17 5.63 -3.18
CA LEU A 38 16.01 5.40 -2.31
C LEU A 38 15.40 4.02 -2.53
N GLY A 39 15.24 3.58 -3.78
CA GLY A 39 14.75 2.24 -4.10
C GLY A 39 15.63 1.12 -3.53
N ILE A 40 16.96 1.31 -3.56
CA ILE A 40 17.91 0.38 -2.93
C ILE A 40 17.72 0.39 -1.39
N ILE A 41 17.58 1.56 -0.78
CA ILE A 41 17.31 1.72 0.67
C ILE A 41 16.00 1.02 1.06
N MET A 42 14.94 1.16 0.25
CA MET A 42 13.67 0.47 0.49
C MET A 42 13.82 -1.06 0.43
N GLY A 43 14.68 -1.56 -0.47
CA GLY A 43 15.06 -2.97 -0.52
C GLY A 43 15.71 -3.44 0.79
N PHE A 44 16.58 -2.62 1.38
CA PHE A 44 17.17 -2.90 2.70
C PHE A 44 16.14 -2.89 3.83
N LEU A 45 15.16 -1.98 3.78
CA LEU A 45 14.08 -1.87 4.76
C LEU A 45 12.99 -2.95 4.60
N LYS A 46 13.13 -3.88 3.64
CA LYS A 46 12.10 -4.86 3.23
C LYS A 46 10.74 -4.20 2.96
N MET A 47 10.73 -2.92 2.63
CA MET A 47 9.51 -2.21 2.32
C MET A 47 9.17 -2.49 0.85
N PRO A 48 7.94 -2.91 0.54
CA PRO A 48 7.53 -3.11 -0.83
C PRO A 48 7.58 -1.75 -1.57
N GLY A 49 8.42 -1.63 -2.60
CA GLY A 49 8.57 -0.40 -3.39
C GLY A 49 7.32 -0.05 -4.21
N ALA A 50 6.56 -1.05 -4.64
CA ALA A 50 5.33 -0.88 -5.42
C ALA A 50 4.26 -0.01 -4.72
N PRO A 51 3.82 -0.29 -3.48
CA PRO A 51 2.84 0.53 -2.79
C PRO A 51 3.34 1.94 -2.45
N PHE A 52 4.64 2.14 -2.27
CA PHE A 52 5.19 3.48 -2.08
C PHE A 52 5.05 4.35 -3.33
N LEU A 53 5.45 3.80 -4.49
CA LEU A 53 5.28 4.49 -5.77
C LEU A 53 3.81 4.76 -6.07
N LEU A 54 2.94 3.76 -5.84
CA LEU A 54 1.49 3.93 -5.97
C LEU A 54 0.98 5.02 -5.02
N GLY A 55 1.42 5.06 -3.77
CA GLY A 55 1.03 6.10 -2.82
C GLY A 55 1.43 7.51 -3.26
N ILE A 56 2.63 7.69 -3.82
CA ILE A 56 3.08 8.98 -4.34
C ILE A 56 2.21 9.45 -5.51
N ILE A 57 1.98 8.57 -6.49
CA ILE A 57 1.22 8.91 -7.69
C ILE A 57 -0.26 9.13 -7.34
N LEU A 58 -0.85 8.19 -6.59
CA LEU A 58 -2.24 8.25 -6.16
C LEU A 58 -2.49 9.43 -5.21
N GLY A 59 -1.49 9.82 -4.40
CA GLY A 59 -1.60 10.97 -3.50
C GLY A 59 -1.87 12.26 -4.25
N ASN A 60 -1.10 12.56 -5.30
CA ASN A 60 -1.32 13.76 -6.10
C ASN A 60 -2.69 13.74 -6.79
N MET A 61 -3.07 12.58 -7.34
CA MET A 61 -4.40 12.42 -7.94
C MET A 61 -5.53 12.54 -6.90
N ALA A 62 -5.34 12.02 -5.69
CA ALA A 62 -6.33 12.09 -4.63
C ALA A 62 -6.57 13.53 -4.19
N ASP A 63 -5.51 14.34 -4.06
CA ASP A 63 -5.61 15.76 -3.72
C ASP A 63 -6.36 16.55 -4.82
N GLU A 64 -5.99 16.35 -6.08
CA GLU A 64 -6.67 16.97 -7.22
C GLU A 64 -8.15 16.60 -7.29
N ASN A 65 -8.49 15.32 -7.09
CA ASN A 65 -9.87 14.87 -7.10
C ASN A 65 -10.65 15.36 -5.87
N LEU A 66 -10.04 15.41 -4.69
CA LEU A 66 -10.65 15.97 -3.48
C LEU A 66 -10.95 17.45 -3.66
N ARG A 67 -9.97 18.22 -4.15
CA ARG A 67 -10.15 19.65 -4.44
C ARG A 67 -11.25 19.86 -5.47
N ARG A 68 -11.28 19.06 -6.54
CA ARG A 68 -12.34 19.11 -7.55
C ARG A 68 -13.71 18.79 -6.96
N ALA A 69 -13.82 17.77 -6.11
CA ALA A 69 -15.08 17.40 -5.46
C ALA A 69 -15.60 18.50 -4.53
N LEU A 70 -14.71 19.13 -3.75
CA LEU A 70 -15.07 20.23 -2.85
C LEU A 70 -15.46 21.49 -3.61
N LEU A 71 -14.78 21.81 -4.72
CA LEU A 71 -15.14 22.94 -5.58
C LEU A 71 -16.50 22.76 -6.26
N LEU A 72 -16.86 21.53 -6.64
CA LEU A 72 -18.16 21.22 -7.25
C LEU A 72 -19.32 21.22 -6.26
N THR A 73 -19.02 21.22 -4.95
CA THR A 73 -20.02 21.11 -3.88
C THR A 73 -19.95 22.29 -2.92
N ASP A 74 -19.41 23.43 -3.33
CA ASP A 74 -19.29 24.63 -2.49
C ASP A 74 -18.73 24.35 -1.07
N ALA A 75 -17.74 23.46 -0.99
CA ALA A 75 -17.09 22.98 0.24
C ALA A 75 -17.94 22.15 1.22
N ASP A 76 -19.10 21.62 0.81
CA ASP A 76 -19.90 20.72 1.63
C ASP A 76 -19.31 19.29 1.71
N ILE A 77 -18.68 18.98 2.85
CA ILE A 77 -18.07 17.67 3.17
C ILE A 77 -19.16 16.58 3.35
N SER A 78 -20.41 16.98 3.53
CA SER A 78 -21.57 16.09 3.64
C SER A 78 -21.79 15.22 2.40
N ILE A 79 -21.16 15.55 1.26
CA ILE A 79 -21.32 14.78 0.03
C ILE A 79 -20.70 13.37 0.05
N PHE A 80 -19.69 13.18 0.90
CA PHE A 80 -19.10 11.86 1.14
C PHE A 80 -20.08 10.91 1.84
N PHE A 81 -21.06 11.45 2.58
CA PHE A 81 -22.07 10.67 3.31
C PHE A 81 -23.44 10.64 2.64
N THR A 82 -23.71 11.52 1.67
CA THR A 82 -24.98 11.49 0.92
C THR A 82 -24.90 10.62 -0.35
N ARG A 83 -23.69 10.38 -0.89
CA ARG A 83 -23.50 9.55 -2.08
C ARG A 83 -23.37 8.06 -1.69
N PRO A 84 -24.31 7.18 -2.09
CA PRO A 84 -24.30 5.77 -1.69
C PRO A 84 -23.05 5.00 -2.15
N ILE A 85 -22.46 5.41 -3.28
CA ILE A 85 -21.21 4.84 -3.82
C ILE A 85 -20.01 5.17 -2.93
N SER A 86 -19.97 6.39 -2.37
CA SER A 86 -18.87 6.82 -1.50
C SER A 86 -18.90 6.07 -0.17
N ILE A 87 -20.10 5.90 0.41
CA ILE A 87 -20.31 5.06 1.60
C ILE A 87 -19.86 3.62 1.36
N PHE A 88 -20.23 3.03 0.22
CA PHE A 88 -19.84 1.65 -0.11
C PHE A 88 -18.30 1.49 -0.13
N PHE A 89 -17.59 2.40 -0.80
CA PHE A 89 -16.13 2.39 -0.83
C PHE A 89 -15.51 2.63 0.55
N ILE A 90 -16.04 3.57 1.34
CA ILE A 90 -15.56 3.83 2.71
C ILE A 90 -15.70 2.56 3.56
N VAL A 91 -16.87 1.92 3.57
CA VAL A 91 -17.13 0.68 4.31
C VAL A 91 -16.21 -0.44 3.84
N LEU A 92 -16.03 -0.60 2.52
CA LEU A 92 -15.14 -1.60 1.94
C LEU A 92 -13.68 -1.38 2.33
N ILE A 93 -13.19 -0.13 2.27
CA ILE A 93 -11.82 0.22 2.67
C ILE A 93 -11.64 0.00 4.17
N THR A 94 -12.59 0.42 5.02
CA THR A 94 -12.56 0.16 6.46
C THR A 94 -12.55 -1.34 6.76
N TYR A 95 -13.37 -2.14 6.07
CA TYR A 95 -13.39 -3.59 6.20
C TYR A 95 -12.06 -4.24 5.77
N LEU A 96 -11.47 -3.77 4.67
CA LEU A 96 -10.20 -4.27 4.16
C LEU A 96 -9.03 -3.90 5.07
N ILE A 97 -8.99 -2.67 5.60
CA ILE A 97 -8.01 -2.26 6.61
C ILE A 97 -8.17 -3.12 7.87
N LEU A 98 -9.39 -3.29 8.40
CA LEU A 98 -9.63 -4.12 9.58
C LEU A 98 -9.16 -5.57 9.42
N THR A 99 -9.30 -6.14 8.22
CA THR A 99 -8.87 -7.51 7.92
C THR A 99 -7.37 -7.63 7.61
N GLN A 100 -6.74 -6.62 7.02
CA GLN A 100 -5.32 -6.59 6.64
C GLN A 100 -4.39 -6.06 7.75
N THR A 101 -4.91 -5.31 8.72
CA THR A 101 -4.09 -4.81 9.84
C THR A 101 -3.71 -6.01 10.73
N PRO A 102 -2.43 -6.18 11.14
CA PRO A 102 -1.95 -7.31 11.96
C PRO A 102 -2.63 -7.47 13.32
N VAL A 103 -3.53 -6.55 13.67
CA VAL A 103 -4.46 -6.64 14.81
C VAL A 103 -5.44 -7.81 14.65
N TYR A 104 -5.88 -8.15 13.42
CA TYR A 104 -6.78 -9.28 13.20
C TYR A 104 -6.06 -10.64 13.30
N MET A 105 -4.82 -10.74 12.81
CA MET A 105 -3.97 -11.94 12.98
C MET A 105 -3.64 -12.19 14.45
N ARG A 106 -3.29 -11.13 15.22
CA ARG A 106 -3.08 -11.23 16.67
C ARG A 106 -4.35 -11.58 17.46
N MET A 107 -5.53 -11.19 16.96
CA MET A 107 -6.81 -11.62 17.55
C MET A 107 -7.19 -13.05 17.17
N GLN A 108 -6.85 -13.51 15.97
CA GLN A 108 -7.09 -14.90 15.57
C GLN A 108 -6.19 -15.87 16.35
N GLU A 109 -4.90 -15.58 16.52
CA GLU A 109 -4.02 -16.37 17.41
C GLU A 109 -4.56 -16.45 18.84
N LYS A 110 -5.08 -15.33 19.39
CA LYS A 110 -5.71 -15.33 20.73
C LYS A 110 -7.02 -16.12 20.78
N ARG A 111 -7.82 -16.12 19.71
CA ARG A 111 -9.06 -16.90 19.61
C ARG A 111 -8.78 -18.39 19.43
N GLU A 112 -7.73 -18.74 18.71
CA GLU A 112 -7.28 -20.12 18.53
C GLU A 112 -6.63 -20.67 19.80
N ALA A 113 -5.82 -19.87 20.50
CA ALA A 113 -5.28 -20.21 21.81
C ALA A 113 -6.40 -20.38 22.87
N ARG A 114 -7.42 -19.52 22.89
CA ARG A 114 -8.59 -19.67 23.79
C ARG A 114 -9.44 -20.90 23.43
N LYS A 115 -9.62 -21.23 22.16
CA LYS A 115 -10.34 -22.44 21.72
C LYS A 115 -9.55 -23.72 22.02
N ALA A 116 -8.22 -23.69 21.90
CA ALA A 116 -7.34 -24.80 22.27
C ALA A 116 -7.34 -25.05 23.78
N ALA A 117 -7.26 -23.98 24.59
CA ALA A 117 -7.38 -24.06 26.04
C ALA A 117 -8.76 -24.59 26.50
N ALA A 118 -9.86 -24.16 25.85
CA ALA A 118 -11.19 -24.68 26.15
C ALA A 118 -11.39 -26.15 25.75
N ARG A 119 -10.69 -26.64 24.72
CA ARG A 119 -10.69 -28.06 24.32
C ARG A 119 -9.82 -28.93 25.24
N ALA A 120 -8.69 -28.40 25.72
CA ALA A 120 -7.83 -29.08 26.69
C ALA A 120 -8.54 -29.26 28.05
N ALA A 121 -9.20 -28.21 28.54
CA ALA A 121 -9.98 -28.26 29.77
C ALA A 121 -11.16 -29.26 29.69
N LYS A 122 -11.81 -29.38 28.51
CA LYS A 122 -12.85 -30.41 28.29
C LYS A 122 -12.30 -31.84 28.31
N ARG A 123 -11.09 -32.08 27.78
CA ARG A 123 -10.45 -33.41 27.78
C ARG A 123 -10.00 -33.87 29.17
N GLU A 124 -9.57 -32.94 30.03
CA GLU A 124 -9.20 -33.26 31.41
C GLU A 124 -10.40 -33.54 32.31
N ALA A 125 -11.55 -32.90 32.05
CA ALA A 125 -12.80 -33.18 32.74
C ALA A 125 -13.39 -34.55 32.37
N GLU A 126 -13.22 -35.00 31.11
CA GLU A 126 -13.69 -36.31 30.63
C GLU A 126 -12.83 -37.48 31.15
N LYS A 127 -11.57 -37.22 31.53
CA LYS A 127 -10.64 -38.26 32.01
C LYS A 127 -10.71 -38.52 33.53
N LYS A 128 -11.50 -37.73 34.25
CA LYS A 128 -11.69 -37.79 35.72
C LYS A 128 -13.10 -38.22 36.16
N GLY A 129 -14.01 -38.45 35.22
CA GLY A 129 -15.30 -39.12 35.46
C GLY A 129 -15.21 -40.59 35.06
#